data_AF-A0A519CBH3-F1
#
_entry.id   AF-A0A519CBH3-F1
#
_cell.length_a   1.000
_cell.length_b   1.000
_cell.length_c   1.000
_cell.angle_alpha   90.00
_cell.angle_beta   90.00
_cell.angle_gamma   90.00
#
_symmetry.space_group_name_H-M   'P 1'
#
loop_
_entity.id
_entity.type
_entity.pdbx_description
1 polymer ?
#
loop_
_entity_poly.entity_id
_entity_poly.type
_entity_poly.pdbx_seq_one_letter_code
_entity_poly.pdbx_strand_id
1 'polypeptide(L)'
;PLSTNLNFLFHGQYVSSLQTDSDGRFFNEYVVPHYTEAGPNTITVQYIPEEYYLSSSSTWQLQVYHNTRIEMVEFDGLVNSTVPISGFVYDKANRPIEGLSVRLVMDSGFPIDGITDSSGQFSIPLYIPSGTFLGYHNITVSFAGNEQYIDNSTDSRIYIMGETQILLEIPSALQYQQSYSGQITLTMEDGTPVSGASLLVAFEPNDVTLMVITDLNGTANFDSVFSGNATVPMIVMVTYTGDEHYIGNEVESTIIYRPPPQESNYALWIVVAATLVGSSGVVLGWKWYRERHLREIRRILESTALALEANMDYRDSVVHSYKEMCKILQGYGYLRRHFETVREFQKALEEALSLNHESVASLTLLYEEADYTTKSLDDDHRLNAVSSLRTVIESLDLNSENIEG
;
A
#
# COMPACT_ATOMS: atom_id res chain seq x y z
N PRO A 1 27.35 -101.69 14.85
CA PRO A 1 28.10 -100.45 15.12
C PRO A 1 29.55 -100.58 14.62
N LEU A 2 30.01 -99.59 13.86
CA LEU A 2 31.34 -99.58 13.23
C LEU A 2 32.16 -98.45 13.87
N SER A 3 33.38 -98.74 14.31
CA SER A 3 34.38 -97.72 14.65
C SER A 3 35.18 -97.42 13.39
N THR A 4 35.00 -96.22 12.84
CA THR A 4 35.50 -95.83 11.51
C THR A 4 35.68 -94.32 11.41
N ASN A 5 36.39 -93.89 10.37
CA ASN A 5 36.52 -92.49 10.03
C ASN A 5 35.35 -91.98 9.18
N LEU A 6 34.88 -90.77 9.46
CA LEU A 6 33.90 -90.03 8.69
C LEU A 6 34.50 -88.68 8.29
N ASN A 7 34.15 -88.18 7.11
CA ASN A 7 34.45 -86.80 6.72
C ASN A 7 33.31 -85.89 7.14
N PHE A 8 33.65 -84.79 7.81
CA PHE A 8 32.76 -83.67 8.03
C PHE A 8 33.01 -82.61 6.95
N LEU A 9 31.98 -82.32 6.17
CA LEU A 9 32.02 -81.31 5.11
C LEU A 9 31.04 -80.18 5.40
N PHE A 10 31.48 -78.95 5.18
CA PHE A 10 30.66 -77.74 5.23
C PHE A 10 30.62 -77.14 3.83
N HIS A 11 29.43 -76.97 3.24
CA HIS A 11 29.27 -76.55 1.83
C HIS A 11 30.01 -77.47 0.84
N GLY A 12 30.12 -78.76 1.16
CA GLY A 12 30.87 -79.73 0.36
C GLY A 12 32.39 -79.58 0.43
N GLN A 13 32.90 -78.63 1.20
CA GLN A 13 34.33 -78.52 1.50
C GLN A 13 34.68 -79.35 2.72
N TYR A 14 35.76 -80.12 2.63
CA TYR A 14 36.27 -80.90 3.75
C TYR A 14 36.74 -79.97 4.88
N VAL A 15 36.23 -80.20 6.09
CA VAL A 15 36.61 -79.43 7.28
C VAL A 15 37.45 -80.27 8.22
N SER A 16 37.00 -81.48 8.57
CA SER A 16 37.70 -82.36 9.51
C SER A 16 37.31 -83.83 9.36
N SER A 17 38.12 -84.71 9.94
CA SER A 17 37.81 -86.14 10.10
C SER A 17 37.18 -86.37 11.48
N LEU A 18 36.12 -87.16 11.53
CA LEU A 18 35.46 -87.62 12.75
C LEU A 18 35.72 -89.12 12.94
N GLN A 19 35.77 -89.58 14.18
CA GLN A 19 35.89 -90.99 14.49
C GLN A 19 34.65 -91.46 15.25
N THR A 20 34.08 -92.58 14.85
CA THR A 20 32.98 -93.21 15.59
C THR A 20 33.50 -94.09 16.72
N ASP A 21 32.78 -94.09 17.84
CA ASP A 21 33.05 -94.96 18.99
C ASP A 21 32.65 -96.43 18.73
N SER A 22 32.84 -97.29 19.73
CA SER A 22 32.49 -98.72 19.65
C SER A 22 31.00 -98.97 19.44
N ASP A 23 30.14 -97.99 19.74
CA ASP A 23 28.70 -98.03 19.55
C ASP A 23 28.26 -97.32 18.25
N GLY A 24 29.21 -96.85 17.43
CA GLY A 24 28.96 -96.18 16.16
C GLY A 24 28.48 -94.73 16.29
N ARG A 25 28.61 -94.12 17.47
CA ARG A 25 28.28 -92.71 17.71
C ARG A 25 29.49 -91.83 17.47
N PHE A 26 29.26 -90.58 17.13
CA PHE A 26 30.29 -89.56 16.99
C PHE A 26 29.81 -88.23 17.54
N PHE A 27 30.75 -87.38 17.89
CA PHE A 27 30.50 -86.02 18.34
C PHE A 27 31.50 -85.08 17.67
N ASN A 28 31.05 -83.90 17.27
CA ASN A 28 31.89 -82.87 16.66
C ASN A 28 31.44 -81.50 17.13
N GLU A 29 32.37 -80.67 17.57
CA GLU A 29 32.15 -79.25 17.81
C GLU A 29 32.65 -78.48 16.59
N TYR A 30 31.75 -77.77 15.92
CA TYR A 30 32.08 -76.93 14.80
C TYR A 30 31.64 -75.50 15.07
N VAL A 31 32.61 -74.59 15.10
CA VAL A 31 32.34 -73.14 15.19
C VAL A 31 32.12 -72.64 13.77
N VAL A 32 30.88 -72.24 13.47
CA VAL A 32 30.53 -71.67 12.17
C VAL A 32 31.39 -70.42 11.93
N PRO A 33 32.16 -70.37 10.82
CA PRO A 33 33.00 -69.22 10.53
C PRO A 33 32.16 -67.96 10.38
N HIS A 34 32.70 -66.85 10.87
CA HIS A 34 31.99 -65.57 10.92
C HIS A 34 31.62 -65.00 9.53
N TYR A 35 32.30 -65.46 8.47
CA TYR A 35 32.04 -65.07 7.07
C TYR A 35 31.02 -65.97 6.36
N THR A 36 30.47 -66.99 7.04
CA THR A 36 29.41 -67.85 6.49
C THR A 36 28.22 -66.99 6.05
N GLU A 37 27.49 -67.36 4.99
CA GLU A 37 26.31 -66.62 4.55
C GLU A 37 25.11 -66.88 5.46
N ALA A 38 24.27 -65.86 5.66
CA ALA A 38 23.04 -66.02 6.43
C ALA A 38 22.03 -66.86 5.64
N GLY A 39 21.31 -67.76 6.33
CA GLY A 39 20.35 -68.66 5.69
C GLY A 39 20.68 -70.14 5.86
N PRO A 40 20.12 -71.00 5.00
CA PRO A 40 20.35 -72.43 5.04
C PRO A 40 21.74 -72.80 4.50
N ASN A 41 22.57 -73.37 5.36
CA ASN A 41 23.93 -73.81 5.07
C ASN A 41 24.00 -75.34 5.15
N THR A 42 24.64 -75.98 4.17
CA THR A 42 24.62 -77.46 4.08
C THR A 42 25.79 -78.08 4.83
N ILE A 43 25.47 -78.96 5.77
CA ILE A 43 26.41 -79.86 6.45
C ILE A 43 26.28 -81.26 5.83
N THR A 44 27.41 -81.88 5.52
CA THR A 44 27.44 -83.27 5.05
C THR A 44 28.39 -84.09 5.92
N VAL A 45 27.93 -85.23 6.40
CA VAL A 45 28.77 -86.26 7.00
C VAL A 45 28.88 -87.40 6.01
N GLN A 46 30.10 -87.74 5.60
CA GLN A 46 30.36 -88.75 4.59
C GLN A 46 31.22 -89.88 5.16
N TYR A 47 30.73 -91.11 5.07
CA TYR A 47 31.53 -92.30 5.32
C TYR A 47 32.45 -92.56 4.12
N ILE A 48 33.75 -92.63 4.38
CA ILE A 48 34.74 -93.06 3.39
C ILE A 48 34.67 -94.59 3.31
N PRO A 49 34.49 -95.18 2.12
CA PRO A 49 34.42 -96.63 1.97
C PRO A 49 35.73 -97.31 2.39
N GLU A 50 35.63 -98.27 3.30
CA GLU A 50 36.73 -99.16 3.71
C GLU A 50 36.32 -100.62 3.48
N GLU A 51 37.23 -101.38 2.86
CA GLU A 51 37.13 -102.83 2.56
C GLU A 51 35.78 -103.30 1.98
N TYR A 52 34.82 -103.64 2.85
CA TYR A 52 33.56 -104.31 2.56
C TYR A 52 32.33 -103.38 2.56
N TYR A 53 32.50 -102.10 2.91
CA TYR A 53 31.38 -101.15 3.06
C TYR A 53 31.41 -100.07 1.97
N LEU A 54 30.24 -99.79 1.39
CA LEU A 54 30.07 -98.73 0.39
C LEU A 54 30.02 -97.34 1.04
N SER A 55 30.41 -96.31 0.30
CA SER A 55 30.30 -94.92 0.73
C SER A 55 28.84 -94.57 1.03
N SER A 56 28.62 -93.81 2.09
CA SER A 56 27.31 -93.23 2.41
C SER A 56 27.48 -91.80 2.88
N SER A 57 26.45 -90.98 2.73
CA SER A 57 26.46 -89.61 3.21
C SER A 57 25.10 -89.23 3.76
N SER A 58 25.11 -88.38 4.78
CA SER A 58 23.92 -87.73 5.31
C SER A 58 24.11 -86.22 5.23
N THR A 59 23.09 -85.53 4.74
CA THR A 59 23.09 -84.07 4.61
C THR A 59 22.08 -83.47 5.58
N TRP A 60 22.47 -82.39 6.24
CA TRP A 60 21.61 -81.62 7.13
C TRP A 60 21.71 -80.13 6.79
N GLN A 61 20.59 -79.40 6.89
CA GLN A 61 20.55 -77.96 6.69
C GLN A 61 20.70 -77.27 8.04
N LEU A 62 21.79 -76.53 8.21
CA LEU A 62 22.03 -75.65 9.33
C LEU A 62 21.55 -74.25 8.98
N GLN A 63 20.52 -73.76 9.67
CA GLN A 63 20.13 -72.36 9.55
C GLN A 63 21.11 -71.48 10.32
N VAL A 64 21.76 -70.54 9.63
CA VAL A 64 22.67 -69.55 10.23
C VAL A 64 21.99 -68.19 10.26
N TYR A 65 21.93 -67.58 11.44
CA TYR A 65 21.38 -66.25 11.66
C TYR A 65 22.50 -65.25 11.91
N HIS A 66 22.42 -64.06 11.34
CA HIS A 66 23.35 -62.96 11.63
C HIS A 66 22.71 -61.84 12.43
N ASN A 67 23.50 -61.27 13.34
CA ASN A 67 23.18 -59.98 13.92
C ASN A 67 23.30 -58.90 12.83
N THR A 68 22.38 -57.95 12.85
CA THR A 68 22.42 -56.76 12.00
C THR A 68 23.04 -55.60 12.76
N ARG A 69 23.60 -54.62 12.05
CA ARG A 69 24.07 -53.33 12.57
C ARG A 69 23.50 -52.24 11.67
N ILE A 70 22.75 -51.32 12.25
CA ILE A 70 22.22 -50.15 11.56
C ILE A 70 23.14 -48.97 11.92
N GLU A 71 23.57 -48.21 10.92
CA GLU A 71 24.40 -47.02 11.09
C GLU A 71 23.69 -45.80 10.51
N MET A 72 23.64 -44.73 11.30
CA MET A 72 23.01 -43.47 10.97
C MET A 72 23.87 -42.30 11.39
N VAL A 73 23.73 -41.19 10.68
CA VAL A 73 24.29 -39.88 11.04
C VAL A 73 23.20 -39.01 11.66
N GLU A 74 23.57 -37.86 12.20
CA GLU A 74 22.60 -36.81 12.54
C GLU A 74 22.16 -36.06 11.28
N PHE A 75 20.92 -35.55 11.29
CA PHE A 75 20.31 -34.86 10.16
C PHE A 75 19.90 -33.44 10.53
N ASP A 76 19.76 -32.62 9.51
CA ASP A 76 19.15 -31.30 9.61
C ASP A 76 17.91 -31.26 8.72
N GLY A 77 16.89 -30.52 9.15
CA GLY A 77 15.63 -30.41 8.43
C GLY A 77 14.99 -29.04 8.59
N LEU A 78 14.15 -28.68 7.62
CA LEU A 78 13.30 -27.50 7.70
C LEU A 78 11.87 -27.93 7.98
N VAL A 79 11.13 -27.13 8.73
CA VAL A 79 9.67 -27.28 8.80
C VAL A 79 9.03 -27.15 7.42
N ASN A 80 7.89 -27.80 7.20
CA ASN A 80 7.17 -27.82 5.93
C ASN A 80 7.98 -28.43 4.75
N SER A 81 8.97 -29.27 5.04
CA SER A 81 9.86 -29.87 4.02
C SER A 81 9.96 -31.39 4.14
N THR A 82 10.50 -32.06 3.13
CA THR A 82 10.80 -33.51 3.17
C THR A 82 12.29 -33.74 3.23
N VAL A 83 12.74 -34.43 4.28
CA VAL A 83 14.15 -34.76 4.52
C VAL A 83 14.38 -36.25 4.25
N PRO A 84 15.34 -36.63 3.39
CA PRO A 84 15.69 -38.03 3.16
C PRO A 84 16.56 -38.56 4.30
N ILE A 85 15.94 -39.29 5.24
CA ILE A 85 16.66 -39.96 6.32
C ILE A 85 17.32 -41.21 5.76
N SER A 86 18.65 -41.24 5.80
CA SER A 86 19.42 -42.33 5.21
C SER A 86 20.33 -43.02 6.20
N GLY A 87 20.73 -44.24 5.88
CA GLY A 87 21.65 -45.00 6.72
C GLY A 87 22.03 -46.29 6.05
N PHE A 88 22.92 -47.04 6.70
CA PHE A 88 23.43 -48.30 6.17
C PHE A 88 23.11 -49.45 7.12
N VAL A 89 22.83 -50.61 6.54
CA VAL A 89 22.64 -51.84 7.29
C VAL A 89 23.68 -52.87 6.87
N TYR A 90 24.40 -53.38 7.87
CA TYR A 90 25.40 -54.41 7.71
C TYR A 90 25.04 -55.64 8.51
N ASP A 91 25.49 -56.80 8.05
CA ASP A 91 25.57 -57.98 8.90
C ASP A 91 26.80 -57.91 9.82
N LYS A 92 26.89 -58.85 10.77
CA LYS A 92 28.03 -58.93 11.69
C LYS A 92 29.37 -59.12 10.95
N ALA A 93 29.39 -59.62 9.72
CA ALA A 93 30.58 -59.76 8.87
C ALA A 93 30.93 -58.48 8.07
N ASN A 94 30.24 -57.36 8.33
CA ASN A 94 30.34 -56.09 7.60
C ASN A 94 29.95 -56.20 6.12
N ARG A 95 29.09 -57.16 5.76
CA ARG A 95 28.50 -57.22 4.42
C ARG A 95 27.23 -56.35 4.39
N PRO A 96 27.02 -55.56 3.33
CA PRO A 96 25.77 -54.83 3.16
C PRO A 96 24.61 -55.81 2.99
N ILE A 97 23.45 -55.49 3.56
CA ILE A 97 22.24 -56.32 3.44
C ILE A 97 21.27 -55.64 2.49
N GLU A 98 21.02 -56.24 1.33
CA GLU A 98 20.02 -55.78 0.36
C GLU A 98 18.61 -56.29 0.70
N GLY A 99 17.58 -55.49 0.38
CA GLY A 99 16.18 -55.89 0.45
C GLY A 99 15.62 -55.98 1.87
N LEU A 100 16.30 -55.39 2.86
CA LEU A 100 15.85 -55.40 4.25
C LEU A 100 14.79 -54.32 4.48
N SER A 101 13.63 -54.72 5.00
CA SER A 101 12.56 -53.79 5.37
C SER A 101 12.86 -53.12 6.71
N VAL A 102 13.14 -51.83 6.69
CA VAL A 102 13.44 -51.01 7.87
C VAL A 102 12.31 -50.03 8.14
N ARG A 103 12.13 -49.64 9.40
CA ARG A 103 11.06 -48.77 9.86
C ARG A 103 11.63 -47.58 10.62
N LEU A 104 11.37 -46.38 10.11
CA LEU A 104 11.68 -45.10 10.73
C LEU A 104 10.51 -44.60 11.58
N VAL A 105 10.82 -44.13 12.78
CA VAL A 105 9.88 -43.39 13.65
C VAL A 105 10.61 -42.13 14.13
N MET A 106 9.94 -40.98 14.03
CA MET A 106 10.38 -39.73 14.64
C MET A 106 9.56 -39.49 15.91
N ASP A 107 10.24 -39.32 17.05
CA ASP A 107 9.68 -39.24 18.40
C ASP A 107 8.67 -40.36 18.71
N SER A 108 7.37 -40.11 18.49
CA SER A 108 6.27 -41.07 18.63
C SER A 108 5.27 -40.99 17.47
N GLY A 109 5.74 -40.54 16.30
CA GLY A 109 4.95 -40.36 15.09
C GLY A 109 4.58 -41.68 14.40
N PHE A 110 3.94 -41.54 13.24
CA PHE A 110 3.60 -42.71 12.41
C PHE A 110 4.87 -43.32 11.81
N PRO A 111 5.01 -44.67 11.84
CA PRO A 111 6.15 -45.33 11.25
C PRO A 111 6.13 -45.19 9.72
N ILE A 112 7.31 -44.99 9.14
CA ILE A 112 7.54 -44.97 7.69
C ILE A 112 8.46 -46.13 7.35
N ASP A 113 8.03 -46.98 6.43
CA ASP A 113 8.80 -48.15 6.00
C ASP A 113 9.73 -47.77 4.83
N GLY A 114 10.90 -48.40 4.80
CA GLY A 114 11.91 -48.28 3.75
C GLY A 114 12.56 -49.62 3.45
N ILE A 115 13.29 -49.70 2.35
CA ILE A 115 13.99 -50.93 1.93
C ILE A 115 15.45 -50.58 1.65
N THR A 116 16.38 -51.43 2.07
CA THR A 116 17.79 -51.28 1.75
C THR A 116 18.09 -51.70 0.31
N ASP A 117 18.97 -50.96 -0.36
CA ASP A 117 19.45 -51.27 -1.71
C ASP A 117 20.62 -52.28 -1.72
N SER A 118 21.18 -52.54 -2.91
CA SER A 118 22.33 -53.44 -3.09
C SER A 118 23.60 -53.06 -2.31
N SER A 119 23.70 -51.80 -1.87
CA SER A 119 24.79 -51.30 -1.03
C SER A 119 24.46 -51.34 0.47
N GLY A 120 23.28 -51.87 0.83
CA GLY A 120 22.78 -51.87 2.21
C GLY A 120 22.27 -50.51 2.66
N GLN A 121 22.16 -49.54 1.76
CA GLN A 121 21.69 -48.19 2.08
C GLN A 121 20.17 -48.13 2.06
N PHE A 122 19.55 -47.55 3.08
CA PHE A 122 18.15 -47.12 3.02
C PHE A 122 18.08 -45.60 2.92
N SER A 123 17.00 -45.10 2.31
CA SER A 123 16.66 -43.68 2.24
C SER A 123 15.14 -43.51 2.36
N ILE A 124 14.68 -42.97 3.48
CA ILE A 124 13.27 -42.83 3.83
C ILE A 124 12.89 -41.35 3.78
N PRO A 125 11.92 -40.93 2.95
CA PRO A 125 11.48 -39.54 2.89
C PRO A 125 10.60 -39.21 4.12
N LEU A 126 11.13 -38.43 5.05
CA LEU A 126 10.42 -37.94 6.23
C LEU A 126 9.87 -36.54 5.96
N TYR A 127 8.55 -36.38 5.92
CA TYR A 127 7.92 -35.06 5.84
C TYR A 127 7.82 -34.43 7.24
N ILE A 128 8.32 -33.21 7.38
CA ILE A 128 8.29 -32.41 8.60
C ILE A 128 7.14 -31.39 8.47
N PRO A 129 6.03 -31.52 9.22
CA PRO A 129 4.96 -30.54 9.23
C PRO A 129 5.40 -29.15 9.70
N SER A 130 4.68 -28.12 9.28
CA SER A 130 4.95 -26.72 9.67
C SER A 130 4.86 -26.47 11.18
N GLY A 131 3.95 -27.17 11.88
CA GLY A 131 3.76 -27.04 13.33
C GLY A 131 4.69 -27.89 14.19
N THR A 132 5.73 -28.50 13.61
CA THR A 132 6.73 -29.24 14.38
C THR A 132 7.54 -28.27 15.23
N PHE A 133 7.84 -28.65 16.47
CA PHE A 133 8.71 -27.82 17.31
C PHE A 133 10.11 -27.69 16.70
N LEU A 134 10.78 -26.56 16.93
CA LEU A 134 12.15 -26.37 16.48
C LEU A 134 13.15 -27.04 17.43
N GLY A 135 14.33 -27.37 16.92
CA GLY A 135 15.41 -27.98 17.68
C GLY A 135 15.55 -29.49 17.45
N TYR A 136 16.10 -30.21 18.44
CA TYR A 136 16.41 -31.63 18.31
C TYR A 136 15.18 -32.53 18.52
N HIS A 137 14.98 -33.43 17.56
CA HIS A 137 14.04 -34.54 17.62
C HIS A 137 14.74 -35.88 17.52
N ASN A 138 14.21 -36.89 18.19
CA ASN A 138 14.78 -38.23 18.15
C ASN A 138 14.20 -39.00 16.96
N ILE A 139 15.06 -39.70 16.24
CA ILE A 139 14.64 -40.62 15.18
C ILE A 139 15.17 -42.01 15.50
N THR A 140 14.31 -43.00 15.39
CA THR A 140 14.67 -44.40 15.60
C THR A 140 14.39 -45.17 14.32
N VAL A 141 15.40 -45.87 13.81
CA VAL A 141 15.22 -46.85 12.74
C VAL A 141 15.32 -48.24 13.35
N SER A 142 14.35 -49.09 13.00
CA SER A 142 14.23 -50.44 13.51
C SER A 142 14.01 -51.45 12.39
N PHE A 143 14.53 -52.64 12.61
CA PHE A 143 14.31 -53.82 11.80
C PHE A 143 13.77 -54.92 12.70
N ALA A 144 12.65 -55.54 12.32
CA ALA A 144 11.93 -56.51 13.16
C ALA A 144 12.48 -57.94 13.11
N GLY A 145 13.58 -58.18 12.39
CA GLY A 145 14.09 -59.52 12.15
C GLY A 145 13.40 -60.24 10.98
N ASN A 146 14.07 -61.26 10.44
CA ASN A 146 13.50 -62.19 9.45
C ASN A 146 14.15 -63.58 9.60
N GLU A 147 13.94 -64.47 8.63
CA GLU A 147 14.46 -65.84 8.67
C GLU A 147 16.01 -65.94 8.63
N GLN A 148 16.72 -64.87 8.29
CA GLN A 148 18.17 -64.84 8.08
C GLN A 148 18.89 -63.87 9.05
N TYR A 149 18.19 -62.81 9.46
CA TYR A 149 18.75 -61.69 10.18
C TYR A 149 17.96 -61.41 11.46
N ILE A 150 18.68 -61.16 12.53
CA ILE A 150 18.11 -60.83 13.84
C ILE A 150 17.71 -59.35 13.84
N ASP A 151 16.65 -59.03 14.60
CA ASP A 151 16.15 -57.69 14.81
C ASP A 151 17.24 -56.75 15.37
N ASN A 152 17.13 -55.47 15.04
CA ASN A 152 17.99 -54.43 15.59
C ASN A 152 17.31 -53.05 15.47
N SER A 153 17.71 -52.12 16.32
CA SER A 153 17.28 -50.73 16.28
C SER A 153 18.45 -49.79 16.55
N THR A 154 18.41 -48.60 15.99
CA THR A 154 19.40 -47.55 16.24
C THR A 154 18.71 -46.20 16.29
N ASP A 155 19.15 -45.38 17.25
CA ASP A 155 18.68 -44.02 17.44
C ASP A 155 19.66 -43.03 16.80
N SER A 156 19.11 -41.97 16.24
CA SER A 156 19.82 -40.76 15.82
C SER A 156 18.96 -39.55 16.13
N ARG A 157 19.40 -38.37 15.71
CA ARG A 157 18.70 -37.10 15.90
C ARG A 157 18.57 -36.34 14.60
N ILE A 158 17.49 -35.56 14.50
CA ILE A 158 17.31 -34.55 13.48
C ILE A 158 17.14 -33.19 14.14
N TYR A 159 17.85 -32.17 13.66
CA TYR A 159 17.71 -30.80 14.09
C TYR A 159 16.78 -30.04 13.13
N ILE A 160 15.68 -29.52 13.66
CA ILE A 160 14.62 -28.87 12.87
C ILE A 160 14.71 -27.36 13.00
N MET A 161 14.81 -26.70 11.86
CA MET A 161 14.92 -25.25 11.71
C MET A 161 13.67 -24.66 11.05
N GLY A 162 13.40 -23.39 11.36
CA GLY A 162 12.31 -22.61 10.80
C GLY A 162 12.81 -21.57 9.79
N GLU A 163 12.20 -21.49 8.61
CA GLU A 163 12.38 -20.35 7.73
C GLU A 163 11.60 -19.13 8.26
N THR A 164 12.17 -17.94 8.07
CA THR A 164 11.56 -16.69 8.53
C THR A 164 11.15 -15.80 7.38
N GLN A 165 10.13 -14.99 7.61
CA GLN A 165 9.59 -13.99 6.71
C GLN A 165 9.61 -12.63 7.40
N ILE A 166 10.09 -11.61 6.69
CA ILE A 166 10.15 -10.24 7.17
C ILE A 166 9.11 -9.42 6.42
N LEU A 167 8.21 -8.79 7.16
CA LEU A 167 7.32 -7.75 6.64
C LEU A 167 7.82 -6.39 7.15
N LEU A 168 8.10 -5.48 6.22
CA LEU A 168 8.53 -4.11 6.50
C LEU A 168 7.43 -3.12 6.11
N GLU A 169 6.90 -2.42 7.10
CA GLU A 169 5.88 -1.39 6.93
C GLU A 169 6.49 0.00 7.14
N ILE A 170 6.67 0.74 6.04
CA ILE A 170 7.19 2.10 6.03
C ILE A 170 6.38 2.99 5.07
N PRO A 171 6.38 4.33 5.25
CA PRO A 171 5.75 5.24 4.30
C PRO A 171 6.41 5.16 2.92
N SER A 172 5.61 5.16 1.85
CA SER A 172 6.15 5.11 0.48
C SER A 172 6.76 6.43 0.01
N ALA A 173 6.36 7.57 0.58
CA ALA A 173 6.86 8.87 0.17
C ALA A 173 6.87 9.91 1.32
N LEU A 174 7.98 10.63 1.48
CA LEU A 174 8.21 11.60 2.56
C LEU A 174 8.83 12.90 2.04
N GLN A 175 8.63 13.99 2.79
CA GLN A 175 9.34 15.26 2.54
C GLN A 175 10.78 15.16 3.05
N TYR A 176 11.68 15.95 2.46
CA TYR A 176 13.08 16.03 2.92
C TYR A 176 13.13 16.40 4.41
N GLN A 177 13.93 15.66 5.19
CA GLN A 177 14.06 15.79 6.65
C GLN A 177 12.79 15.49 7.47
N GLN A 178 11.77 14.85 6.88
CA GLN A 178 10.61 14.41 7.63
C GLN A 178 10.96 13.16 8.47
N SER A 179 10.71 13.22 9.79
CA SER A 179 10.79 12.05 10.68
C SER A 179 9.71 11.03 10.35
N TYR A 180 10.04 9.75 10.44
CA TYR A 180 9.08 8.66 10.30
C TYR A 180 9.47 7.49 11.20
N SER A 181 8.48 6.63 11.47
CA SER A 181 8.67 5.36 12.16
C SER A 181 8.35 4.24 11.18
N GLY A 182 9.13 3.16 11.22
CA GLY A 182 8.86 1.92 10.52
C GLY A 182 8.54 0.80 11.50
N GLN A 183 7.68 -0.12 11.07
CA GLN A 183 7.41 -1.37 11.78
C GLN A 183 7.97 -2.53 10.97
N ILE A 184 8.65 -3.45 11.67
CA ILE A 184 9.14 -4.71 11.15
C ILE A 184 8.41 -5.81 11.88
N THR A 185 7.89 -6.79 11.14
CA THR A 185 7.28 -7.99 11.68
C THR A 185 8.06 -9.19 11.16
N LEU A 186 8.62 -9.99 12.07
CA LEU A 186 9.35 -11.22 11.79
C LEU A 186 8.51 -12.41 12.24
N THR A 187 8.09 -13.24 11.28
CA THR A 187 7.33 -14.47 11.54
C THR A 187 7.96 -15.66 10.83
N MET A 188 7.61 -16.88 11.24
CA MET A 188 7.83 -18.05 10.39
C MET A 188 6.81 -18.10 9.24
N GLU A 189 6.97 -19.04 8.30
CA GLU A 189 6.02 -19.25 7.20
C GLU A 189 4.59 -19.58 7.69
N ASP A 190 4.47 -20.22 8.85
CA ASP A 190 3.17 -20.55 9.45
C ASP A 190 2.50 -19.37 10.20
N GLY A 191 3.17 -18.21 10.24
CA GLY A 191 2.72 -16.99 10.92
C GLY A 191 3.06 -16.92 12.41
N THR A 192 3.79 -17.91 12.97
CA THR A 192 4.26 -17.83 14.35
C THR A 192 5.27 -16.68 14.51
N PRO A 193 5.16 -15.87 15.57
CA PRO A 193 6.05 -14.73 15.77
C PRO A 193 7.44 -15.17 16.25
N VAL A 194 8.49 -14.58 15.69
CA VAL A 194 9.88 -14.83 16.12
C VAL A 194 10.31 -13.72 17.08
N SER A 195 10.22 -13.99 18.38
CA SER A 195 10.53 -13.03 19.44
C SER A 195 12.01 -13.00 19.83
N GLY A 196 12.52 -11.84 20.22
CA GLY A 196 13.91 -11.68 20.70
C GLY A 196 14.97 -11.72 19.60
N ALA A 197 14.57 -11.72 18.33
CA ALA A 197 15.47 -11.74 17.19
C ALA A 197 16.14 -10.37 16.99
N SER A 198 17.45 -10.39 16.73
CA SER A 198 18.22 -9.18 16.42
C SER A 198 18.20 -8.91 14.92
N LEU A 199 17.65 -7.77 14.53
CA LEU A 199 17.50 -7.31 13.15
C LEU A 199 18.41 -6.11 12.88
N LEU A 200 19.02 -6.08 11.71
CA LEU A 200 19.83 -4.95 11.24
C LEU A 200 19.03 -4.15 10.21
N VAL A 201 18.85 -2.86 10.45
CA VAL A 201 18.15 -1.93 9.55
C VAL A 201 19.17 -0.96 8.96
N ALA A 202 19.53 -1.16 7.70
CA ALA A 202 20.44 -0.31 6.95
C ALA A 202 19.68 0.75 6.13
N PHE A 203 20.22 1.97 6.12
CA PHE A 203 19.66 3.11 5.41
C PHE A 203 20.63 3.63 4.38
N GLU A 204 20.31 3.49 3.09
CA GLU A 204 21.06 4.12 2.00
C GLU A 204 20.32 5.38 1.53
N PRO A 205 21.03 6.48 1.21
CA PRO A 205 22.49 6.60 1.04
C PRO A 205 23.29 7.00 2.28
N ASN A 206 22.71 6.99 3.49
CA ASN A 206 23.38 7.51 4.68
C ASN A 206 24.41 6.54 5.30
N ASP A 207 24.46 5.29 4.84
CA ASP A 207 25.28 4.19 5.39
C ASP A 207 25.12 4.00 6.90
N VAL A 208 23.92 4.31 7.42
CA VAL A 208 23.58 4.11 8.84
C VAL A 208 22.95 2.74 8.99
N THR A 209 23.41 1.96 9.97
CA THR A 209 22.78 0.70 10.36
C THR A 209 22.33 0.77 11.81
N LEU A 210 21.07 0.44 12.05
CA LEU A 210 20.48 0.31 13.40
C LEU A 210 20.26 -1.16 13.71
N MET A 211 20.42 -1.53 14.98
CA MET A 211 20.01 -2.84 15.47
C MET A 211 18.71 -2.69 16.26
N VAL A 212 17.71 -3.50 15.92
CA VAL A 212 16.44 -3.58 16.65
C VAL A 212 16.16 -5.02 17.06
N ILE A 213 15.39 -5.20 18.13
CA ILE A 213 15.07 -6.53 18.67
C ILE A 213 13.55 -6.72 18.63
N THR A 214 13.09 -7.87 18.15
CA THR A 214 11.66 -8.18 18.11
C THR A 214 11.09 -8.44 19.50
N ASP A 215 9.86 -7.97 19.72
CA ASP A 215 9.10 -8.20 20.94
C ASP A 215 8.45 -9.61 20.97
N LEU A 216 7.62 -9.88 21.98
CA LEU A 216 6.90 -11.16 22.11
C LEU A 216 5.94 -11.45 20.95
N ASN A 217 5.55 -10.43 20.18
CA ASN A 217 4.71 -10.58 19.00
C ASN A 217 5.54 -10.66 17.70
N GLY A 218 6.87 -10.77 17.80
CA GLY A 218 7.75 -10.80 16.63
C GLY A 218 7.88 -9.44 15.93
N THR A 219 7.49 -8.35 16.59
CA THR A 219 7.50 -7.01 15.99
C THR A 219 8.63 -6.15 16.54
N ALA A 220 9.24 -5.31 15.71
CA ALA A 220 10.24 -4.32 16.09
C ALA A 220 9.93 -2.99 15.40
N ASN A 221 10.04 -1.89 16.14
CA ASN A 221 9.88 -0.55 15.57
C ASN A 221 11.23 0.17 15.52
N PHE A 222 11.39 1.03 14.53
CA PHE A 222 12.55 1.93 14.43
C PHE A 222 12.10 3.32 14.01
N ASP A 223 12.88 4.32 14.40
CA ASP A 223 12.67 5.71 14.02
C ASP A 223 13.84 6.18 13.15
N SER A 224 13.53 6.94 12.10
CA SER A 224 14.53 7.53 11.22
C SER A 224 14.04 8.84 10.61
N VAL A 225 14.92 9.51 9.88
CA VAL A 225 14.63 10.77 9.20
C VAL A 225 14.92 10.58 7.71
N PHE A 226 13.97 10.97 6.87
CA PHE A 226 14.11 10.84 5.42
C PHE A 226 15.25 11.72 4.88
N SER A 227 16.27 11.09 4.30
CA SER A 227 17.43 11.77 3.71
C SER A 227 17.51 11.69 2.19
N GLY A 228 16.57 11.00 1.54
CA GLY A 228 16.48 10.93 0.08
C GLY A 228 16.15 12.29 -0.55
N ASN A 229 16.33 12.38 -1.87
CA ASN A 229 16.01 13.56 -2.66
C ASN A 229 15.24 13.19 -3.94
N ALA A 230 14.96 14.16 -4.79
CA ALA A 230 14.18 13.94 -6.01
C ALA A 230 14.83 12.97 -7.03
N THR A 231 16.13 12.74 -6.95
CA THR A 231 16.92 11.88 -7.85
C THR A 231 17.43 10.60 -7.22
N VAL A 232 17.61 10.59 -5.88
CA VAL A 232 18.12 9.46 -5.11
C VAL A 232 17.10 9.13 -4.03
N PRO A 233 16.33 8.03 -4.18
CA PRO A 233 15.42 7.58 -3.13
C PRO A 233 16.19 7.11 -1.90
N MET A 234 15.48 6.97 -0.78
CA MET A 234 16.03 6.34 0.41
C MET A 234 15.68 4.86 0.38
N ILE A 235 16.68 3.99 0.54
CA ILE A 235 16.50 2.54 0.60
C ILE A 235 16.61 2.11 2.07
N VAL A 236 15.64 1.33 2.52
CA VAL A 236 15.61 0.71 3.85
C VAL A 236 15.74 -0.79 3.64
N MET A 237 16.89 -1.34 4.01
CA MET A 237 17.16 -2.76 3.98
C MET A 237 17.13 -3.31 5.39
N VAL A 238 16.31 -4.34 5.62
CA VAL A 238 16.23 -5.06 6.89
C VAL A 238 16.78 -6.44 6.70
N THR A 239 17.79 -6.79 7.50
CA THR A 239 18.45 -8.09 7.45
C THR A 239 18.30 -8.78 8.79
N TYR A 240 17.81 -10.01 8.75
CA TYR A 240 17.89 -10.98 9.82
C TYR A 240 18.94 -12.03 9.44
N THR A 241 20.00 -12.18 10.23
CA THR A 241 21.06 -13.16 9.92
C THR A 241 20.69 -14.59 10.28
N GLY A 242 19.57 -14.79 10.98
CA GLY A 242 19.25 -16.07 11.59
C GLY A 242 19.94 -16.28 12.94
N ASP A 243 19.59 -17.40 13.58
CA ASP A 243 20.22 -17.90 14.79
C ASP A 243 20.35 -19.43 14.73
N GLU A 244 20.43 -20.11 15.89
CA GLU A 244 20.53 -21.57 15.93
C GLU A 244 19.28 -22.27 15.36
N HIS A 245 18.08 -21.70 15.56
CA HIS A 245 16.80 -22.35 15.21
C HIS A 245 16.14 -21.75 13.96
N TYR A 246 16.49 -20.51 13.62
CA TYR A 246 15.86 -19.75 12.55
C TYR A 246 16.82 -19.42 11.43
N ILE A 247 16.39 -19.66 10.20
CA ILE A 247 17.12 -19.24 9.01
C ILE A 247 16.90 -17.74 8.79
N GLY A 248 18.01 -17.04 8.48
CA GLY A 248 18.00 -15.61 8.18
C GLY A 248 17.26 -15.26 6.89
N ASN A 249 16.82 -14.01 6.79
CA ASN A 249 16.14 -13.47 5.63
C ASN A 249 16.41 -11.96 5.52
N GLU A 250 16.17 -11.37 4.36
CA GLU A 250 16.30 -9.93 4.13
C GLU A 250 15.14 -9.37 3.32
N VAL A 251 14.82 -8.10 3.55
CA VAL A 251 13.82 -7.37 2.77
C VAL A 251 14.26 -5.93 2.53
N GLU A 252 13.97 -5.42 1.34
CA GLU A 252 14.25 -4.05 0.95
C GLU A 252 12.93 -3.31 0.68
N SER A 253 12.85 -2.05 1.11
CA SER A 253 11.79 -1.14 0.70
C SER A 253 12.33 0.26 0.47
N THR A 254 11.70 0.99 -0.45
CA THR A 254 12.16 2.30 -0.91
C THR A 254 11.18 3.40 -0.52
N ILE A 255 11.70 4.51 -0.01
CA ILE A 255 10.94 5.73 0.24
C ILE A 255 11.33 6.76 -0.82
N ILE A 256 10.34 7.33 -1.52
CA ILE A 256 10.56 8.37 -2.53
C ILE A 256 10.31 9.79 -1.98
N TYR A 257 10.93 10.78 -2.60
CA TYR A 257 10.74 12.18 -2.22
C TYR A 257 9.35 12.71 -2.61
N ARG A 258 8.67 13.36 -1.67
CA ARG A 258 7.41 14.09 -1.87
C ARG A 258 7.68 15.60 -1.79
N PRO A 259 7.36 16.38 -2.85
CA PRO A 259 7.49 17.83 -2.78
C PRO A 259 6.53 18.43 -1.75
N PRO A 260 6.92 19.54 -1.08
CA PRO A 260 6.04 20.22 -0.15
C PRO A 260 4.79 20.73 -0.87
N PRO A 261 3.62 20.76 -0.21
CA PRO A 261 2.40 21.28 -0.80
C PRO A 261 2.60 22.75 -1.20
N GLN A 262 2.33 23.08 -2.46
CA GLN A 262 2.37 24.45 -2.94
C GLN A 262 1.13 25.20 -2.41
N GLU A 263 1.31 26.09 -1.44
CA GLU A 263 0.19 26.93 -0.99
C GLU A 263 -0.22 27.90 -2.11
N SER A 264 -1.42 27.69 -2.64
CA SER A 264 -1.97 28.61 -3.64
C SER A 264 -2.62 29.81 -2.96
N ASN A 265 -1.99 30.98 -3.08
CA ASN A 265 -2.46 32.21 -2.47
C ASN A 265 -3.60 32.87 -3.29
N TYR A 266 -4.73 32.17 -3.45
CA TYR A 266 -5.94 32.74 -4.06
C TYR A 266 -6.57 33.84 -3.22
N ALA A 267 -6.27 33.90 -1.91
CA ALA A 267 -6.78 34.93 -1.00
C ALA A 267 -6.37 36.34 -1.45
N LEU A 268 -5.12 36.51 -1.89
CA LEU A 268 -4.63 37.80 -2.38
C LEU A 268 -5.41 38.24 -3.63
N TRP A 269 -5.69 37.32 -4.56
CA TRP A 269 -6.46 37.61 -5.77
C TRP A 269 -7.94 37.89 -5.49
N ILE A 270 -8.55 37.21 -4.51
CA ILE A 270 -9.93 37.48 -4.08
C ILE A 270 -10.05 38.88 -3.47
N VAL A 271 -9.08 39.30 -2.64
CA VAL A 271 -9.08 40.65 -2.03
C VAL A 271 -8.94 41.74 -3.10
N VAL A 272 -8.06 41.53 -4.08
CA VAL A 272 -7.88 42.45 -5.22
C VAL A 272 -9.15 42.55 -6.05
N ALA A 273 -9.81 41.43 -6.37
CA ALA A 273 -11.06 41.44 -7.13
C ALA A 273 -12.20 42.15 -6.37
N ALA A 274 -12.35 41.90 -5.07
CA ALA A 274 -13.39 42.51 -4.25
C ALA A 274 -13.23 44.04 -4.12
N THR A 275 -12.00 44.53 -3.99
CA THR A 275 -11.72 45.97 -3.92
C THR A 275 -11.98 46.68 -5.25
N LEU A 276 -11.66 46.02 -6.36
CA LEU A 276 -11.90 46.57 -7.70
C LEU A 276 -13.41 46.65 -8.01
N VAL A 277 -14.19 45.62 -7.65
CA VAL A 277 -15.66 45.63 -7.77
C VAL A 277 -16.30 46.69 -6.86
N GLY A 278 -15.86 46.78 -5.60
CA GLY A 278 -16.39 47.76 -4.64
C GLY A 278 -16.15 49.20 -5.07
N SER A 279 -14.94 49.53 -5.52
CA SER A 279 -14.60 50.89 -5.97
C SER A 279 -15.36 51.30 -7.24
N SER A 280 -15.50 50.39 -8.21
CA SER A 280 -16.30 50.65 -9.42
C SER A 280 -17.78 50.89 -9.10
N GLY A 281 -18.36 50.15 -8.13
CA GLY A 281 -19.75 50.32 -7.71
C GLY A 281 -20.02 51.68 -7.05
N VAL A 282 -19.09 52.17 -6.22
CA VAL A 282 -19.21 53.48 -5.55
C VAL A 282 -19.17 54.64 -6.56
N VAL A 283 -18.27 54.57 -7.55
CA VAL A 283 -18.14 55.62 -8.59
C VAL A 283 -19.40 55.71 -9.45
N LEU A 284 -19.91 54.57 -9.92
CA LEU A 284 -21.13 54.53 -10.75
C LEU A 284 -22.38 54.96 -9.95
N GLY A 285 -22.49 54.55 -8.68
CA GLY A 285 -23.60 54.95 -7.81
C GLY A 285 -23.62 56.46 -7.51
N TRP A 286 -22.45 57.07 -7.29
CA TRP A 286 -22.35 58.51 -7.06
C TRP A 286 -22.75 59.33 -8.30
N LYS A 287 -22.31 58.91 -9.50
CA LYS A 287 -22.68 59.57 -10.77
C LYS A 287 -24.19 59.57 -10.97
N TRP A 288 -24.83 58.41 -10.83
CA TRP A 288 -26.28 58.26 -11.00
C TRP A 288 -27.11 59.09 -10.01
N TYR A 289 -26.66 59.20 -8.75
CA TYR A 289 -27.33 60.03 -7.75
C TYR A 289 -27.29 61.52 -8.11
N ARG A 290 -26.13 62.00 -8.61
CA ARG A 290 -25.92 63.42 -8.94
C ARG A 290 -26.72 63.89 -10.16
N GLU A 291 -27.06 63.02 -11.10
CA GLU A 291 -27.73 63.41 -12.36
C GLU A 291 -29.26 63.22 -12.32
N ARG A 292 -29.82 62.87 -11.16
CA ARG A 292 -31.26 62.59 -11.03
C ARG A 292 -32.15 63.82 -11.28
N HIS A 293 -31.73 65.01 -10.83
CA HIS A 293 -32.52 66.24 -10.96
C HIS A 293 -32.70 66.66 -12.42
N LEU A 294 -31.73 66.38 -13.29
CA LEU A 294 -31.79 66.68 -14.73
C LEU A 294 -32.94 65.93 -15.42
N ARG A 295 -33.13 64.66 -15.09
CA ARG A 295 -34.23 63.83 -15.65
C ARG A 295 -35.60 64.31 -15.20
N GLU A 296 -35.72 64.77 -13.95
CA GLU A 296 -36.99 65.26 -13.42
C GLU A 296 -37.38 66.61 -14.02
N ILE A 297 -36.42 67.53 -14.25
CA ILE A 297 -36.65 68.81 -14.94
C ILE A 297 -37.03 68.58 -16.41
N ARG A 298 -36.30 67.71 -17.12
CA ARG A 298 -36.64 67.31 -18.50
C ARG A 298 -38.09 66.85 -18.63
N ARG A 299 -38.52 65.96 -17.74
CA ARG A 299 -39.88 65.40 -17.75
C ARG A 299 -40.96 66.48 -17.63
N ILE A 300 -40.70 67.55 -16.86
CA ILE A 300 -41.63 68.69 -16.74
C ILE A 300 -41.65 69.51 -18.02
N LEU A 301 -40.49 69.79 -18.62
CA LEU A 301 -40.41 70.55 -19.87
C LEU A 301 -41.11 69.81 -21.02
N GLU A 302 -40.90 68.50 -21.13
CA GLU A 302 -41.56 67.65 -22.13
C GLU A 302 -43.08 67.59 -21.94
N SER A 303 -43.55 67.39 -20.70
CA SER A 303 -45.00 67.38 -20.43
C SER A 303 -45.64 68.73 -20.72
N THR A 304 -44.92 69.83 -20.49
CA THR A 304 -45.38 71.19 -20.80
C THR A 304 -45.41 71.43 -22.30
N ALA A 305 -44.38 71.01 -23.05
CA ALA A 305 -44.37 71.13 -24.50
C ALA A 305 -45.53 70.35 -25.14
N LEU A 306 -45.78 69.12 -24.67
CA LEU A 306 -46.92 68.30 -25.11
C LEU A 306 -48.27 68.93 -24.76
N ALA A 307 -48.38 69.51 -23.57
CA ALA A 307 -49.60 70.22 -23.14
C ALA A 307 -49.95 71.39 -24.06
N LEU A 308 -48.93 72.17 -24.45
CA LEU A 308 -49.09 73.28 -25.38
C LEU A 308 -49.42 72.79 -26.80
N GLU A 309 -48.80 71.73 -27.28
CA GLU A 309 -49.15 71.12 -28.58
C GLU A 309 -50.59 70.58 -28.62
N ALA A 310 -51.10 70.08 -27.50
CA ALA A 310 -52.47 69.58 -27.35
C ALA A 310 -53.54 70.69 -27.22
N ASN A 311 -53.17 71.95 -27.46
CA ASN A 311 -54.06 73.12 -27.37
C ASN A 311 -54.68 73.33 -25.97
N MET A 312 -53.95 72.97 -24.90
CA MET A 312 -54.32 73.33 -23.54
C MET A 312 -54.04 74.82 -23.26
N ASP A 313 -54.65 75.36 -22.21
CA ASP A 313 -54.46 76.77 -21.82
C ASP A 313 -52.96 77.08 -21.66
N TYR A 314 -52.48 77.98 -22.52
CA TYR A 314 -51.08 78.37 -22.65
C TYR A 314 -50.53 78.85 -21.30
N ARG A 315 -51.27 79.75 -20.66
CA ARG A 315 -50.80 80.41 -19.44
C ARG A 315 -50.71 79.42 -18.29
N ASP A 316 -51.74 78.60 -18.11
CA ASP A 316 -51.79 77.62 -17.04
C ASP A 316 -50.72 76.55 -17.19
N SER A 317 -50.46 76.08 -18.41
CA SER A 317 -49.42 75.08 -18.70
C SER A 317 -48.01 75.61 -18.41
N VAL A 318 -47.71 76.84 -18.86
CA VAL A 318 -46.40 77.47 -18.67
C VAL A 318 -46.17 77.83 -17.19
N VAL A 319 -47.17 78.38 -16.50
CA VAL A 319 -47.07 78.71 -15.06
C VAL A 319 -46.96 77.43 -14.20
N HIS A 320 -47.65 76.35 -14.56
CA HIS A 320 -47.53 75.06 -13.87
C HIS A 320 -46.11 74.48 -14.00
N SER A 321 -45.56 74.47 -15.22
CA SER A 321 -44.19 74.05 -15.52
C SER A 321 -43.16 74.78 -14.65
N TYR A 322 -43.29 76.10 -14.57
CA TYR A 322 -42.43 76.95 -13.76
C TYR A 322 -42.48 76.61 -12.27
N LYS A 323 -43.69 76.40 -11.72
CA LYS A 323 -43.88 76.04 -10.31
C LYS A 323 -43.30 74.68 -9.97
N GLU A 324 -43.48 73.69 -10.82
CA GLU A 324 -42.92 72.35 -10.61
C GLU A 324 -41.39 72.34 -10.69
N MET A 325 -40.80 73.10 -11.62
CA MET A 325 -39.34 73.26 -11.67
C MET A 325 -38.79 73.97 -10.43
N CYS A 326 -39.45 75.01 -9.94
CA CYS A 326 -39.06 75.66 -8.69
C CYS A 326 -39.04 74.68 -7.51
N LYS A 327 -40.03 73.77 -7.42
CA LYS A 327 -40.08 72.74 -6.36
C LYS A 327 -38.90 71.78 -6.46
N ILE A 328 -38.54 71.34 -7.67
CA ILE A 328 -37.39 70.47 -7.89
C ILE A 328 -36.09 71.18 -7.50
N LEU A 329 -35.87 72.40 -8.01
CA LEU A 329 -34.68 73.18 -7.72
C LEU A 329 -34.52 73.46 -6.22
N GLN A 330 -35.64 73.69 -5.50
CA GLN A 330 -35.64 73.81 -4.05
C GLN A 330 -35.33 72.47 -3.36
N GLY A 331 -35.88 71.35 -3.85
CA GLY A 331 -35.65 70.01 -3.32
C GLY A 331 -34.19 69.55 -3.41
N TYR A 332 -33.47 69.98 -4.45
CA TYR A 332 -32.04 69.67 -4.65
C TYR A 332 -31.09 70.76 -4.10
N GLY A 333 -31.61 71.78 -3.41
CA GLY A 333 -30.79 72.78 -2.72
C GLY A 333 -30.25 73.92 -3.61
N TYR A 334 -30.66 73.98 -4.88
CA TYR A 334 -30.34 75.10 -5.79
C TYR A 334 -31.10 76.39 -5.43
N LEU A 335 -32.15 76.29 -4.61
CA LEU A 335 -32.95 77.43 -4.14
C LEU A 335 -33.13 77.42 -2.61
N ARG A 336 -32.95 78.59 -1.96
CA ARG A 336 -33.12 78.75 -0.50
C ARG A 336 -34.50 79.30 -0.07
N ARG A 337 -35.23 79.99 -0.95
CA ARG A 337 -36.56 80.62 -0.68
C ARG A 337 -37.40 80.71 -1.97
N HIS A 338 -38.72 80.93 -1.84
CA HIS A 338 -39.60 81.31 -2.93
C HIS A 338 -39.07 82.60 -3.59
N PHE A 339 -38.89 82.58 -4.91
CA PHE A 339 -38.23 83.62 -5.70
C PHE A 339 -38.87 85.01 -5.55
N GLU A 340 -38.06 86.07 -5.67
CA GLU A 340 -38.55 87.45 -5.79
C GLU A 340 -38.30 88.03 -7.20
N THR A 341 -37.35 87.50 -7.99
CA THR A 341 -37.05 87.99 -9.36
C THR A 341 -36.71 86.88 -10.38
N VAL A 342 -37.03 87.12 -11.66
CA VAL A 342 -36.77 86.19 -12.79
C VAL A 342 -35.29 85.86 -12.96
N ARG A 343 -34.39 86.80 -12.63
CA ARG A 343 -32.94 86.65 -12.81
C ARG A 343 -32.29 85.71 -11.80
N GLU A 344 -32.86 85.60 -10.60
CA GLU A 344 -32.42 84.62 -9.60
C GLU A 344 -32.83 83.20 -10.00
N PHE A 345 -34.02 83.05 -10.59
CA PHE A 345 -34.48 81.79 -11.17
C PHE A 345 -33.60 81.38 -12.36
N GLN A 346 -33.30 82.32 -13.26
CA GLN A 346 -32.39 82.07 -14.40
C GLN A 346 -31.04 81.53 -13.92
N LYS A 347 -30.44 82.17 -12.91
CA LYS A 347 -29.14 81.75 -12.37
C LYS A 347 -29.21 80.37 -11.70
N ALA A 348 -30.26 80.09 -10.95
CA ALA A 348 -30.44 78.78 -10.31
C ALA A 348 -30.64 77.67 -11.34
N LEU A 349 -31.32 77.97 -12.45
CA LEU A 349 -31.54 77.03 -13.53
C LEU A 349 -30.26 76.79 -14.36
N GLU A 350 -29.47 77.83 -14.61
CA GLU A 350 -28.13 77.70 -15.21
C GLU A 350 -27.21 76.82 -14.37
N GLU A 351 -27.21 77.02 -13.05
CA GLU A 351 -26.39 76.23 -12.12
C GLU A 351 -26.87 74.78 -12.04
N ALA A 352 -28.18 74.54 -12.02
CA ALA A 352 -28.74 73.20 -11.91
C ALA A 352 -28.62 72.37 -13.20
N LEU A 353 -28.78 73.01 -14.37
CA LEU A 353 -28.79 72.33 -15.66
C LEU A 353 -27.44 72.38 -16.39
N SER A 354 -26.49 73.19 -15.91
CA SER A 354 -25.19 73.41 -16.58
C SER A 354 -25.33 73.78 -18.06
N LEU A 355 -26.38 74.51 -18.41
CA LEU A 355 -26.74 74.87 -19.78
C LEU A 355 -26.12 76.20 -20.22
N ASN A 356 -26.11 76.43 -21.53
CA ASN A 356 -25.76 77.72 -22.10
C ASN A 356 -26.77 78.80 -21.68
N HIS A 357 -26.26 79.98 -21.36
CA HIS A 357 -27.02 81.18 -20.94
C HIS A 357 -28.16 81.52 -21.90
N GLU A 358 -27.96 81.29 -23.20
CA GLU A 358 -28.94 81.58 -24.25
C GLU A 358 -30.20 80.70 -24.14
N SER A 359 -30.03 79.39 -23.94
CA SER A 359 -31.15 78.44 -23.82
C SER A 359 -31.99 78.73 -22.57
N VAL A 360 -31.33 79.06 -21.45
CA VAL A 360 -32.00 79.41 -20.20
C VAL A 360 -32.72 80.75 -20.33
N ALA A 361 -32.12 81.74 -20.99
CA ALA A 361 -32.75 83.03 -21.24
C ALA A 361 -34.05 82.91 -22.07
N SER A 362 -34.07 82.08 -23.11
CA SER A 362 -35.29 81.79 -23.90
C SER A 362 -36.41 81.20 -23.03
N LEU A 363 -36.06 80.27 -22.13
CA LEU A 363 -37.02 79.66 -21.23
C LEU A 363 -37.56 80.66 -20.19
N THR A 364 -36.70 81.50 -19.62
CA THR A 364 -37.13 82.50 -18.65
C THR A 364 -37.97 83.61 -19.28
N LEU A 365 -37.66 83.98 -20.53
CA LEU A 365 -38.45 84.93 -21.30
C LEU A 365 -39.84 84.36 -21.62
N LEU A 366 -39.94 83.05 -21.89
CA LEU A 366 -41.21 82.35 -22.02
C LEU A 366 -42.05 82.43 -20.72
N TYR A 367 -41.43 82.23 -19.55
CA TYR A 367 -42.14 82.33 -18.27
C TYR A 367 -42.56 83.77 -17.93
N GLU A 368 -41.71 84.75 -18.25
CA GLU A 368 -42.01 86.17 -18.05
C GLU A 368 -43.19 86.61 -18.93
N GLU A 369 -43.19 86.24 -20.21
CA GLU A 369 -44.28 86.52 -21.13
C GLU A 369 -45.61 85.90 -20.66
N ALA A 370 -45.57 84.68 -20.10
CA ALA A 370 -46.77 84.02 -19.57
C ALA A 370 -47.33 84.67 -18.29
N ASP A 371 -46.50 85.35 -17.49
CA ASP A 371 -46.95 86.00 -16.26
C ASP A 371 -47.63 87.36 -16.53
N TYR A 372 -47.11 88.13 -17.52
CA TYR A 372 -47.61 89.46 -17.87
C TYR A 372 -48.77 89.48 -18.89
N THR A 373 -49.05 88.37 -19.57
CA THR A 373 -50.10 88.31 -20.58
C THR A 373 -51.49 88.13 -19.96
N THR A 374 -52.37 89.12 -20.19
CA THR A 374 -53.78 89.12 -19.74
C THR A 374 -54.79 88.91 -20.86
N LYS A 375 -54.33 88.63 -22.09
CA LYS A 375 -55.16 88.54 -23.30
C LYS A 375 -54.98 87.17 -23.98
N SER A 376 -56.04 86.63 -24.57
CA SER A 376 -56.02 85.35 -25.29
C SER A 376 -54.97 85.37 -26.40
N LEU A 377 -53.94 84.54 -26.24
CA LEU A 377 -52.77 84.47 -27.12
C LEU A 377 -53.10 83.77 -28.43
N ASP A 378 -52.46 84.23 -29.51
CA ASP A 378 -52.58 83.70 -30.89
C ASP A 378 -51.71 82.43 -31.09
N ASP A 379 -51.99 81.66 -32.14
CA ASP A 379 -51.30 80.39 -32.46
C ASP A 379 -49.77 80.55 -32.60
N ASP A 380 -49.31 81.73 -33.03
CA ASP A 380 -47.89 82.08 -33.19
C ASP A 380 -47.12 82.11 -31.85
N HIS A 381 -47.74 82.60 -30.77
CA HIS A 381 -47.10 82.64 -29.44
C HIS A 381 -46.90 81.24 -28.87
N ARG A 382 -47.84 80.32 -29.14
CA ARG A 382 -47.76 78.92 -28.72
C ARG A 382 -46.67 78.17 -29.49
N LEU A 383 -46.54 78.41 -30.79
CA LEU A 383 -45.48 77.80 -31.60
C LEU A 383 -44.09 78.23 -31.12
N ASN A 384 -43.93 79.52 -30.78
CA ASN A 384 -42.69 80.06 -30.24
C ASN A 384 -42.34 79.48 -28.85
N ALA A 385 -43.35 79.28 -27.98
CA ALA A 385 -43.16 78.64 -26.67
C ALA A 385 -42.73 77.18 -26.77
N VAL A 386 -43.37 76.40 -27.65
CA VAL A 386 -42.99 75.00 -27.91
C VAL A 386 -41.58 74.93 -28.47
N SER A 387 -41.23 75.82 -29.39
CA SER A 387 -39.87 75.93 -29.94
C SER A 387 -38.84 76.24 -28.84
N SER A 388 -39.14 77.19 -27.94
CA SER A 388 -38.26 77.55 -26.82
C SER A 388 -38.06 76.39 -25.84
N LEU A 389 -39.13 75.66 -25.49
CA LEU A 389 -39.06 74.47 -24.62
C LEU A 389 -38.24 73.34 -25.27
N ARG A 390 -38.48 73.06 -26.56
CA ARG A 390 -37.76 72.02 -27.30
C ARG A 390 -36.27 72.34 -27.45
N THR A 391 -35.93 73.61 -27.67
CA THR A 391 -34.51 74.07 -27.73
C THR A 391 -33.79 73.79 -26.41
N VAL A 392 -34.46 74.00 -25.28
CA VAL A 392 -33.89 73.72 -23.95
C VAL A 392 -33.76 72.21 -23.73
N ILE A 393 -34.76 71.41 -24.10
CA ILE A 393 -34.71 69.95 -24.01
C ILE A 393 -33.56 69.38 -24.86
N GLU A 394 -33.39 69.86 -26.09
CA GLU A 394 -32.30 69.44 -26.99
C GLU A 394 -30.93 69.82 -26.42
N SER A 395 -30.81 71.01 -25.83
CA SER A 395 -29.57 71.42 -25.16
C SER A 395 -29.23 70.56 -23.93
N LEU A 396 -30.23 70.00 -23.25
CA LEU A 396 -30.03 69.04 -22.15
C LEU A 396 -29.53 67.69 -22.64
N ASP A 397 -30.02 67.22 -23.79
CA ASP A 397 -29.58 65.96 -24.40
C ASP A 397 -28.12 66.03 -24.86
N LEU A 398 -27.75 67.10 -25.56
CA LEU A 398 -26.38 67.34 -26.00
C LEU A 398 -25.38 67.48 -24.83
N ASN A 399 -25.83 68.03 -23.71
CA ASN A 399 -24.99 68.12 -22.51
C ASN A 399 -24.86 66.76 -21.81
N SER A 400 -25.89 65.92 -21.84
CA SER A 400 -25.82 64.56 -21.28
C SER A 400 -24.89 63.64 -22.05
N GLU A 401 -24.87 63.72 -23.39
CA GLU A 401 -23.97 62.91 -24.24
C GLU A 401 -22.49 63.31 -24.08
N ASN A 402 -22.20 64.61 -23.89
CA ASN A 402 -20.83 65.09 -23.63
C ASN A 402 -20.26 64.68 -22.26
N ILE A 403 -21.09 64.17 -21.34
CA ILE A 403 -20.68 63.71 -20.00
C ILE A 403 -20.55 62.17 -19.96
N GLU A 404 -20.93 61.46 -21.02
CA GLU A 404 -20.84 60.00 -21.15
C GLU A 404 -19.61 59.51 -21.95
N GLY A 405 -18.94 60.38 -22.71
CA GLY A 405 -17.63 60.12 -23.33
C GLY A 405 -16.46 60.45 -22.39
#